data_AF-A0A143X794-F1
#
_entry.id   AF-A0A143X794-F1
#
_cell.length_a   1.000
_cell.length_b   1.000
_cell.length_c   1.000
_cell.angle_alpha   90.00
_cell.angle_beta   90.00
_cell.angle_gamma   90.00
#
_symmetry.space_group_name_H-M   'P 1'
#
loop_
_entity.id
_entity.type
_entity.pdbx_description
1 polymer ?
#
loop_
_entity_poly.entity_id
_entity_poly.type
_entity_poly.pdbx_seq_one_letter_code
_entity_poly.pdbx_strand_id
1 'polypeptide(L)' 'MEYIQLSNGVMMPQLGYGTIGQSGEQIISNVAFALNNGYRLIDTANRYGNEVEVGQGLKASGLKRETIFWKLS' A
#
# COMPACT_ATOMS: atom_id res chain seq x y z
N MET A 1 -5.22 9.38 11.13
CA MET A 1 -4.40 9.44 9.90
C MET A 1 -4.46 10.86 9.38
N GLU A 2 -3.32 11.51 9.23
CA GLU A 2 -3.24 12.83 8.60
C GLU A 2 -3.03 12.69 7.08
N TYR A 3 -3.54 13.67 6.33
CA TYR A 3 -3.47 13.70 4.88
C TYR A 3 -2.84 15.02 4.43
N ILE A 4 -2.13 14.96 3.31
CA ILE A 4 -1.58 16.13 2.62
C ILE A 4 -2.20 16.24 1.23
N GLN A 5 -2.49 17.47 0.80
CA GLN A 5 -2.95 17.73 -0.55
C GLN A 5 -1.74 17.86 -1.49
N LEU A 6 -1.69 17.02 -2.52
CA LEU A 6 -0.69 17.10 -3.57
C LEU A 6 -0.99 18.29 -4.50
N SER A 7 -0.02 18.69 -5.31
CA SER A 7 -0.15 19.84 -6.24
C SER A 7 -1.29 19.67 -7.27
N ASN A 8 -1.71 18.44 -7.54
CA ASN A 8 -2.84 18.10 -8.41
C ASN A 8 -4.19 18.00 -7.65
N GLY A 9 -4.25 18.42 -6.39
CA GLY A 9 -5.44 18.43 -5.57
C GLY A 9 -5.81 17.11 -4.89
N VAL A 10 -5.09 16.02 -5.18
CA VAL A 10 -5.33 14.69 -4.59
C VAL A 10 -4.89 14.65 -3.12
N MET A 11 -5.71 14.09 -2.24
CA MET A 11 -5.36 13.84 -0.85
C MET A 11 -4.56 12.54 -0.71
N MET A 12 -3.35 12.62 -0.15
CA MET A 12 -2.48 11.47 0.10
C MET A 12 -2.27 11.29 1.61
N PRO A 13 -2.35 10.06 2.15
CA PRO A 13 -1.96 9.80 3.53
C PRO A 13 -0.49 10.19 3.75
N GLN A 14 -0.19 10.88 4.85
CA GLN A 14 1.20 11.26 5.16
C GLN A 14 2.04 10.05 5.61
N LEU A 15 1.40 9.04 6.21
CA LEU A 15 2.05 7.80 6.63
C LEU A 15 1.70 6.67 5.66
N GLY A 16 2.72 5.95 5.20
CA GLY A 16 2.60 4.80 4.29
C GLY A 16 3.37 3.58 4.77
N TYR A 17 2.93 2.42 4.31
CA TYR A 17 3.61 1.14 4.52
C TYR A 17 4.48 0.80 3.31
N GLY A 18 5.80 0.76 3.50
CA GLY A 18 6.77 0.42 2.46
C GLY A 18 7.07 -1.07 2.37
N THR A 19 7.33 -1.54 1.16
CA THR A 19 7.54 -2.98 0.86
C THR A 19 8.98 -3.32 0.46
N ILE A 20 9.91 -2.37 0.61
CA ILE A 20 11.33 -2.57 0.33
C ILE A 20 11.91 -3.74 1.15
N GLY A 21 12.71 -4.58 0.50
CA GLY A 21 13.40 -5.69 1.15
C GLY A 21 12.51 -6.87 1.54
N GLN A 22 11.20 -6.82 1.24
CA GLN A 22 10.30 -7.95 1.44
C GLN A 22 10.27 -8.85 0.21
N SER A 23 10.09 -10.15 0.41
CA SER A 23 9.99 -11.14 -0.67
C SER A 23 9.03 -12.27 -0.30
N GLY A 24 8.48 -12.92 -1.33
CA GLY A 24 7.60 -14.07 -1.18
C GLY A 24 6.20 -13.75 -0.66
N GLU A 25 5.45 -14.80 -0.35
CA GLU A 25 4.02 -14.72 0.00
C GLU A 25 3.75 -13.92 1.29
N GLN A 26 4.75 -13.72 2.15
CA GLN A 26 4.61 -12.92 3.37
C GLN A 26 4.23 -11.46 3.09
N ILE A 27 4.51 -10.94 1.89
CA ILE A 27 4.09 -9.60 1.48
C ILE A 27 2.56 -9.48 1.49
N ILE A 28 1.86 -10.54 1.08
CA ILE A 28 0.40 -10.58 0.99
C ILE A 28 -0.20 -10.34 2.38
N SER A 29 0.26 -11.12 3.37
CA SER A 29 -0.22 -11.04 4.75
C SER A 29 0.23 -9.75 5.43
N ASN A 30 1.45 -9.27 5.18
CA ASN A 30 1.95 -8.00 5.70
C ASN A 30 1.15 -6.80 5.20
N VAL A 31 0.87 -6.73 3.90
CA VAL A 31 0.06 -5.65 3.30
C VAL A 31 -1.37 -5.70 3.83
N ALA A 32 -2.00 -6.87 3.86
CA ALA A 32 -3.35 -7.02 4.42
C ALA A 32 -3.40 -6.62 5.90
N PHE A 33 -2.40 -7.02 6.69
CA PHE A 33 -2.27 -6.65 8.09
C PHE A 33 -2.12 -5.14 8.26
N ALA A 34 -1.23 -4.49 7.51
CA ALA A 34 -1.05 -3.04 7.57
C ALA A 34 -2.37 -2.29 7.29
N LEU A 35 -3.09 -2.69 6.23
CA LEU A 35 -4.37 -2.10 5.86
C LEU A 35 -5.44 -2.27 6.94
N ASN A 36 -5.52 -3.46 7.54
CA ASN A 36 -6.45 -3.75 8.64
C ASN A 36 -6.07 -3.05 9.95
N ASN A 37 -4.81 -2.64 10.12
CA ASN A 37 -4.33 -1.85 11.25
C ASN A 37 -4.30 -0.34 10.96
N GLY A 38 -5.05 0.10 9.95
CA GLY A 38 -5.34 1.50 9.72
C GLY A 38 -4.45 2.18 8.69
N TYR A 39 -3.44 1.53 8.11
CA TYR A 39 -2.70 2.10 6.98
C TYR A 39 -3.63 2.28 5.77
N ARG A 40 -3.43 3.36 5.01
CA ARG A 40 -4.17 3.65 3.77
C ARG A 40 -3.27 4.00 2.60
N LEU A 41 -1.96 4.02 2.80
CA LEU A 41 -0.96 4.18 1.73
C LEU A 41 -0.05 2.95 1.74
N ILE A 42 0.01 2.25 0.60
CA ILE A 42 0.98 1.19 0.33
C ILE A 42 1.97 1.68 -0.72
N ASP A 43 3.26 1.58 -0.40
CA ASP A 43 4.38 2.04 -1.23
C ASP A 43 5.24 0.85 -1.68
N THR A 44 5.41 0.74 -3.00
CA THR A 44 6.28 -0.23 -3.65
C THR A 44 7.01 0.41 -4.84
N ALA A 45 7.93 -0.32 -5.46
CA ALA A 45 8.71 0.09 -6.61
C ALA A 45 8.84 -1.06 -7.60
N ASN A 46 8.90 -0.75 -8.90
CA ASN A 46 9.09 -1.77 -9.93
C ASN A 46 10.39 -2.58 -9.72
N ARG A 47 11.38 -1.94 -9.12
CA ARG A 47 12.67 -2.58 -8.79
C ARG A 47 12.55 -3.69 -7.75
N TYR A 48 11.52 -3.69 -6.92
CA TYR A 48 11.35 -4.68 -5.87
C TYR A 48 10.80 -6.00 -6.41
N GLY A 49 10.17 -5.98 -7.59
CA GLY A 49 9.63 -7.18 -8.25
C GLY A 49 8.60 -7.91 -7.40
N ASN A 50 7.79 -7.17 -6.64
CA ASN A 50 6.84 -7.70 -5.66
C ASN A 50 5.42 -7.12 -5.80
N GLU A 51 5.11 -6.50 -6.94
CA GLU A 51 3.84 -5.82 -7.19
C GLU A 51 2.66 -6.80 -7.24
N VAL A 52 2.92 -8.03 -7.66
CA VAL A 52 1.91 -9.09 -7.71
C VAL A 52 1.45 -9.44 -6.30
N GLU A 53 2.38 -9.67 -5.38
CA GLU A 53 2.11 -9.99 -3.98
C GLU A 53 1.48 -8.80 -3.25
N VAL A 54 1.93 -7.58 -3.53
CA VAL A 54 1.26 -6.36 -3.03
C VAL A 54 -0.18 -6.28 -3.52
N GLY A 55 -0.42 -6.52 -4.81
CA GLY A 55 -1.75 -6.57 -5.41
C GLY A 55 -2.66 -7.63 -4.78
N GLN A 56 -2.10 -8.79 -4.45
CA GLN A 56 -2.81 -9.85 -3.73
C GLN A 56 -3.12 -9.43 -2.28
N GLY A 57 -2.17 -8.79 -1.58
CA GLY A 57 -2.39 -8.28 -0.21
C GLY A 57 -3.46 -7.19 -0.15
N LEU A 58 -3.50 -6.29 -1.15
CA LEU A 58 -4.56 -5.31 -1.31
C LEU A 58 -5.94 -5.99 -1.42
N LYS A 59 -6.07 -7.03 -2.24
CA LYS A 59 -7.31 -7.80 -2.37
C LYS A 59 -7.67 -8.54 -1.08
N ALA A 60 -6.68 -9.18 -0.45
CA ALA A 60 -6.85 -9.94 0.79
C ALA A 60 -7.28 -9.08 1.99
N SER A 61 -7.00 -7.77 1.96
CA SER A 61 -7.49 -6.84 2.98
C SER A 61 -9.01 -6.69 3.01
N GLY A 62 -9.72 -7.01 1.92
CA GLY A 62 -11.17 -6.83 1.79
C GLY A 62 -11.63 -5.36 1.73
N LEU A 63 -10.71 -4.39 1.78
CA LEU A 63 -11.05 -2.97 1.69
C LEU A 63 -11.37 -2.55 0.26
N LYS A 64 -12.26 -1.57 0.11
CA LYS A 64 -12.57 -0.98 -1.20
C LYS A 64 -11.32 -0.30 -1.78
N ARG A 65 -11.05 -0.55 -3.07
CA ARG A 65 -9.86 0.00 -3.76
C ARG A 65 -9.73 1.52 -3.64
N GLU A 66 -10.84 2.24 -3.71
CA GLU A 66 -10.91 3.71 -3.58
C GLU A 66 -10.45 4.24 -2.22
N THR A 67 -10.44 3.40 -1.18
CA THR A 67 -9.97 3.78 0.16
C THR A 67 -8.47 3.62 0.34
N ILE A 68 -7.77 3.05 -0.64
CA ILE A 68 -6.34 2.77 -0.57
C ILE A 68 -5.59 3.65 -1.57
N PHE A 69 -4.58 4.36 -1.09
CA PHE A 69 -3.58 4.98 -1.93
C PHE A 69 -2.49 3.94 -2.24
N TRP A 70 -2.30 3.61 -3.52
CA TRP A 70 -1.23 2.71 -3.94
C TRP A 70 -0.22 3.53 -4.75
N LYS A 71 1.00 3.63 -4.22
CA LYS A 71 2.12 4.26 -4.87
C LYS A 71 3.08 3.20 -5.43
N LEU A 72 3.38 3.32 -6.71
CA LEU A 72 4.39 2.53 -7.42
C LEU A 72 5.45 3.51 -7.95
N SER A 73 6.70 3.28 -7.59
CA SER A 73 7.87 4.07 -8.02
C SER A 73 8.77 3.36 -9.04
#